data_AF-A0AAD7JQT2-F1
#
_entry.id   AF-A0AAD7JQT2-F1
#
_cell.length_a   1.000
_cell.length_b   1.000
_cell.length_c   1.000
_cell.angle_alpha   90.00
_cell.angle_beta   90.00
_cell.angle_gamma   90.00
#
_symmetry.space_group_name_H-M   'P 1'
#
loop_
_entity.id
_entity.type
_entity.pdbx_description
1 polymer ?
#
loop_
_entity_poly.entity_id
_entity_poly.type
_entity_poly.pdbx_seq_one_letter_code
_entity_poly.pdbx_strand_id
1 'polypeptide(L)'
;MGWGPDVRDIATCLREYGAEFRVCIRDRVYANPRPPNLSEYTGLGFRKENYTPTVVDYRVYVAQLTDFLRSERGVLALQAGGILGRLAKFAVNTNLMCLRPGPDVFRTGIRLWDGRSSTAYWDNCLTMDEINLICGVYEIGTVTDVKQTTQISWWPKPAMFEKSGMNIGWWSADCERWFLAREALIKENRAKLYTSKEWKSGLRFFTQPHKIAVSNERICAEFLEKKLGGV
;
A
#
# COMPACT_ATOMS: atom_id res chain seq x y z
N MET A 1 11.83 -21.86 -11.95
CA MET A 1 10.72 -21.77 -10.99
C MET A 1 9.45 -21.50 -11.79
N GLY A 2 8.49 -22.43 -11.76
CA GLY A 2 7.16 -22.17 -12.33
C GLY A 2 6.29 -21.45 -11.30
N TRP A 3 5.26 -20.76 -11.77
CA TRP A 3 4.27 -20.05 -10.93
C TRP A 3 3.31 -20.98 -10.18
N GLY A 4 3.58 -22.29 -10.21
CA GLY A 4 2.73 -23.37 -9.67
C GLY A 4 1.51 -23.68 -10.54
N PRO A 5 0.90 -24.87 -10.34
CA PRO A 5 -0.28 -25.31 -11.09
C PRO A 5 -1.58 -24.62 -10.67
N ASP A 6 -1.67 -24.03 -9.46
CA ASP A 6 -2.91 -23.46 -8.94
C ASP A 6 -2.82 -21.98 -8.53
N VAL A 7 -3.98 -21.36 -8.31
CA VAL A 7 -4.10 -19.93 -7.97
C VAL A 7 -3.42 -19.59 -6.63
N ARG A 8 -3.34 -20.54 -5.70
CA ARG A 8 -2.69 -20.33 -4.40
C ARG A 8 -1.18 -20.25 -4.56
N ASP A 9 -0.61 -21.09 -5.40
CA ASP A 9 0.81 -21.04 -5.70
C ASP A 9 1.19 -19.73 -6.40
N ILE A 10 0.38 -19.28 -7.37
CA ILE A 10 0.59 -18.00 -8.07
C ILE A 10 0.59 -16.85 -7.06
N ALA A 11 -0.41 -16.79 -6.19
CA ALA A 11 -0.50 -15.70 -5.21
C ALA A 11 0.55 -15.80 -4.09
N THR A 12 1.03 -17.01 -3.77
CA THR A 12 2.22 -17.21 -2.92
C THR A 12 3.47 -16.62 -3.59
N CYS A 13 3.69 -16.92 -4.87
CA CYS A 13 4.79 -16.34 -5.63
C CYS A 13 4.70 -14.81 -5.68
N LEU A 14 3.53 -14.25 -6.03
CA LEU A 14 3.33 -12.80 -6.11
C LEU A 14 3.65 -12.11 -4.78
N ARG A 15 3.24 -12.70 -3.64
CA ARG A 15 3.64 -12.22 -2.31
C ARG A 15 5.13 -12.24 -2.09
N GLU A 16 5.81 -13.34 -2.44
CA GLU A 16 7.24 -13.45 -2.23
C GLU A 16 8.02 -12.40 -3.02
N TYR A 17 7.60 -12.14 -4.26
CA TYR A 17 8.12 -11.08 -5.10
C TYR A 17 7.66 -9.68 -4.69
N GLY A 18 6.77 -9.54 -3.70
CA GLY A 18 6.21 -8.24 -3.30
C GLY A 18 5.44 -7.53 -4.42
N ALA A 19 4.87 -8.31 -5.35
CA ALA A 19 4.03 -7.82 -6.43
C ALA A 19 2.61 -7.55 -5.92
N GLU A 20 1.98 -6.51 -6.45
CA GLU A 20 0.57 -6.22 -6.16
C GLU A 20 -0.32 -7.28 -6.81
N PHE A 21 -1.32 -7.75 -6.07
CA PHE A 21 -2.41 -8.54 -6.63
C PHE A 21 -3.68 -8.39 -5.80
N ARG A 22 -4.83 -8.65 -6.44
CA ARG A 22 -6.14 -8.49 -5.83
C ARG A 22 -6.85 -9.82 -5.73
N VAL A 23 -7.61 -9.98 -4.66
CA VAL A 23 -8.47 -11.14 -4.45
C VAL A 23 -9.89 -10.62 -4.38
N CYS A 24 -10.69 -10.92 -5.40
CA CYS A 24 -12.02 -10.34 -5.56
C CYS A 24 -13.12 -11.39 -5.40
N ILE A 25 -14.29 -10.96 -4.93
CA ILE A 25 -15.54 -11.73 -5.05
C ILE A 25 -16.37 -11.14 -6.17
N ARG A 26 -16.88 -11.98 -7.07
CA ARG A 26 -17.86 -11.57 -8.07
C ARG A 26 -19.26 -11.65 -7.46
N ASP A 27 -19.98 -10.52 -7.44
CA ASP A 27 -21.36 -10.45 -6.94
C ASP A 27 -22.16 -9.42 -7.75
N ARG A 28 -23.46 -9.28 -7.47
CA ARG A 28 -24.34 -8.27 -8.08
C ARG A 28 -23.87 -6.86 -7.74
N VAL A 29 -24.29 -5.91 -8.57
CA VAL A 29 -24.10 -4.48 -8.29
C VAL A 29 -25.13 -4.05 -7.24
N TYR A 30 -24.65 -3.72 -6.04
CA TYR A 30 -25.44 -3.06 -5.01
C TYR A 30 -25.26 -1.54 -5.10
N ALA A 31 -26.22 -0.77 -4.58
CA ALA A 31 -26.00 0.65 -4.34
C ALA A 31 -24.79 0.79 -3.40
N ASN A 32 -23.86 1.69 -3.70
CA ASN A 32 -22.70 1.90 -2.84
C ASN A 32 -23.21 2.20 -1.42
N PRO A 33 -22.88 1.39 -0.41
CA PRO A 33 -23.15 1.80 0.95
C PRO A 33 -22.41 3.12 1.18
N ARG A 34 -23.05 4.04 1.90
CA ARG A 34 -22.35 5.22 2.37
C ARG A 34 -21.20 4.70 3.23
N PRO A 35 -19.93 5.04 2.92
CA PRO A 35 -18.85 4.69 3.81
C PRO A 35 -19.23 5.23 5.20
N PRO A 36 -19.13 4.42 6.28
CA PRO A 36 -19.25 4.99 7.60
C PRO A 36 -18.28 6.17 7.69
N ASN A 37 -18.75 7.29 8.20
CA ASN A 37 -17.96 8.49 8.38
C ASN A 37 -16.97 8.22 9.53
N LEU A 38 -15.94 7.43 9.25
CA LEU A 38 -14.84 7.19 10.17
C LEU A 38 -13.87 8.35 10.00
N SER A 39 -14.19 9.51 10.58
CA SER A 39 -13.15 10.42 11.08
C SER A 39 -12.99 10.06 12.57
N GLU A 40 -11.82 9.87 13.16
CA GLU A 40 -10.58 10.63 13.01
C GLU A 40 -9.38 9.70 13.30
N TYR A 41 -8.70 9.16 12.29
CA TYR A 41 -7.38 8.54 12.55
C TYR A 41 -6.27 9.30 11.84
N THR A 42 -5.55 10.12 12.62
CA THR A 42 -4.48 11.02 12.17
C THR A 42 -3.11 10.33 12.14
N GLY A 43 -3.03 9.08 11.70
CA GLY A 43 -1.77 8.33 11.66
C GLY A 43 -1.14 8.17 13.05
N LEU A 44 0.11 8.61 13.20
CA LEU A 44 0.82 8.66 14.48
C LEU A 44 0.48 9.91 15.32
N GLY A 45 -0.54 10.66 14.90
CA GLY A 45 -1.11 11.82 15.57
C GLY A 45 -0.47 13.15 15.17
N PHE A 46 -0.93 14.19 15.84
CA PHE A 46 -0.49 15.57 15.60
C PHE A 46 0.83 15.88 16.31
N ARG A 47 1.66 16.69 15.66
CA ARG A 47 2.94 17.21 16.16
C ARG A 47 3.09 18.69 15.82
N LYS A 48 3.85 19.40 16.64
CA LYS A 48 4.16 20.83 16.42
C LYS A 48 5.10 21.00 15.24
N GLU A 49 5.10 22.20 14.65
CA GLU A 49 6.10 22.61 13.67
C GLU A 49 7.53 22.39 14.22
N ASN A 50 8.44 21.97 13.35
CA ASN A 50 9.83 21.57 13.68
C ASN A 50 9.98 20.30 14.53
N TYR A 51 8.94 19.48 14.66
CA TYR A 51 9.08 18.15 15.25
C TYR A 51 10.18 17.34 14.57
N THR A 52 11.16 16.94 15.37
CA THR A 52 12.29 16.11 14.95
C THR A 52 12.11 14.75 15.60
N PRO A 53 11.81 13.68 14.85
CA PRO A 53 11.64 12.39 15.46
C PRO A 53 12.97 11.82 15.93
N THR A 54 12.88 10.89 16.86
CA THR A 54 14.00 10.14 17.39
C THR A 54 13.88 8.66 17.04
N VAL A 55 14.96 7.91 17.29
CA VAL A 55 14.91 6.44 17.25
C VAL A 55 13.85 5.85 18.21
N VAL A 56 13.51 6.54 19.30
CA VAL A 56 12.47 6.11 20.23
C VAL A 56 11.10 6.23 19.56
N ASP A 57 10.82 7.34 18.86
CA ASP A 57 9.59 7.52 18.11
C ASP A 57 9.43 6.44 17.03
N TYR A 58 10.53 6.09 16.35
CA TYR A 58 10.51 5.01 15.36
C TYR A 58 10.19 3.65 15.99
N ARG A 59 10.74 3.34 17.17
CA ARG A 59 10.42 2.09 17.89
C ARG A 59 8.95 2.02 18.31
N VAL A 60 8.39 3.14 18.78
CA VAL A 60 6.96 3.23 19.11
C VAL A 60 6.10 3.00 17.87
N TYR A 61 6.46 3.63 16.75
CA TYR A 61 5.81 3.39 15.46
C TYR A 61 5.88 1.90 15.05
N VAL A 62 7.06 1.28 15.12
CA VAL A 62 7.23 -0.14 14.74
C VAL A 62 6.39 -1.06 15.62
N ALA A 63 6.27 -0.79 16.91
CA ALA A 63 5.39 -1.55 17.80
C ALA A 63 3.92 -1.43 17.39
N GLN A 64 3.41 -0.20 17.18
CA GLN A 64 2.04 0.04 16.73
C GLN A 64 1.76 -0.60 15.36
N LEU A 65 2.71 -0.49 14.43
CA LEU A 65 2.64 -1.10 13.12
C LEU A 65 2.55 -2.62 13.22
N THR A 66 3.39 -3.24 14.04
CA THR A 66 3.44 -4.69 14.21
C THR A 66 2.12 -5.22 14.76
N ASP A 67 1.54 -4.55 15.77
CA ASP A 67 0.26 -4.94 16.35
C ASP A 67 -0.88 -4.81 15.33
N PHE A 68 -0.90 -3.74 14.54
CA PHE A 68 -1.87 -3.57 13.46
C PHE A 68 -1.75 -4.65 12.37
N LEU A 69 -0.53 -4.95 11.92
CA LEU A 69 -0.27 -5.92 10.86
C LEU A 69 -0.52 -7.37 11.28
N ARG A 70 -0.59 -7.68 12.57
CA ARG A 70 -1.02 -9.00 13.05
C ARG A 70 -2.51 -9.26 12.83
N SER A 71 -3.31 -8.22 12.58
CA SER A 71 -4.71 -8.37 12.19
C SER A 71 -4.85 -8.86 10.74
N GLU A 72 -6.07 -9.21 10.33
CA GLU A 72 -6.39 -9.55 8.93
C GLU A 72 -6.02 -8.42 7.95
N ARG A 73 -5.91 -7.16 8.42
CA ARG A 73 -5.52 -6.02 7.58
C ARG A 73 -4.07 -6.11 7.11
N GLY A 74 -3.20 -6.81 7.85
CA GLY A 74 -1.82 -7.07 7.40
C GLY A 74 -1.75 -7.90 6.13
N VAL A 75 -2.72 -8.81 5.91
CA VAL A 75 -2.83 -9.57 4.65
C VAL A 75 -3.07 -8.64 3.47
N LEU A 76 -3.89 -7.59 3.64
CA LEU A 76 -4.16 -6.58 2.61
C LEU A 76 -2.91 -5.73 2.32
N ALA A 77 -2.14 -5.38 3.36
CA ALA A 77 -0.86 -4.70 3.18
C ALA A 77 0.14 -5.56 2.38
N LEU A 78 0.19 -6.87 2.63
CA LEU A 78 0.97 -7.81 1.82
C LEU A 78 0.50 -7.86 0.35
N GLN A 79 -0.82 -7.92 0.13
CA GLN A 79 -1.42 -7.98 -1.21
C GLN A 79 -1.20 -6.69 -2.01
N ALA A 80 -1.16 -5.55 -1.34
CA ALA A 80 -0.82 -4.27 -1.96
C ALA A 80 0.61 -4.23 -2.53
N GLY A 81 1.49 -5.15 -2.12
CA GLY A 81 2.86 -5.23 -2.61
C GLY A 81 3.67 -3.96 -2.33
N GLY A 82 4.76 -3.78 -3.06
CA GLY A 82 5.58 -2.57 -2.99
C GLY A 82 6.01 -2.23 -1.56
N ILE A 83 5.93 -0.94 -1.20
CA ILE A 83 6.34 -0.46 0.13
C ILE A 83 5.46 -1.00 1.26
N LEU A 84 4.14 -1.12 1.05
CA LEU A 84 3.23 -1.63 2.08
C LEU A 84 3.49 -3.12 2.34
N GLY A 85 3.62 -3.90 1.26
CA GLY A 85 3.94 -5.31 1.33
C GLY A 85 5.29 -5.56 1.99
N ARG A 86 6.29 -4.74 1.67
CA ARG A 86 7.61 -4.85 2.31
C ARG A 86 7.56 -4.57 3.80
N LEU A 87 6.79 -3.57 4.24
CA LEU A 87 6.58 -3.26 5.66
C LEU A 87 5.79 -4.37 6.37
N ALA A 88 4.88 -5.01 5.66
CA ALA A 88 4.06 -6.11 6.18
C ALA A 88 4.80 -7.46 6.27
N LYS A 89 5.83 -7.68 5.44
CA LYS A 89 6.48 -8.99 5.22
C LYS A 89 6.94 -9.71 6.49
N PHE A 90 7.35 -8.99 7.53
CA PHE A 90 7.86 -9.61 8.77
C PHE A 90 6.86 -9.69 9.91
N ALA A 91 5.75 -8.95 9.86
CA ALA A 91 4.75 -8.93 10.93
C ALA A 91 3.59 -9.89 10.68
N VAL A 92 3.29 -10.17 9.41
CA VAL A 92 2.15 -11.01 9.02
C VAL A 92 2.58 -12.48 8.98
N ASN A 93 1.77 -13.35 9.60
CA ASN A 93 1.93 -14.79 9.44
C ASN A 93 1.59 -15.19 7.99
N THR A 94 2.59 -15.60 7.22
CA THR A 94 2.46 -15.93 5.80
C THR A 94 1.51 -17.10 5.51
N ASN A 95 1.22 -17.93 6.52
CA ASN A 95 0.23 -19.02 6.42
C ASN A 95 -1.21 -18.52 6.39
N LEU A 96 -1.47 -17.27 6.77
CA LEU A 96 -2.78 -16.63 6.64
C LEU A 96 -2.92 -16.06 5.23
N MET A 97 -3.34 -16.92 4.32
CA MET A 97 -3.75 -16.50 2.98
C MET A 97 -5.25 -16.22 2.99
N CYS A 98 -5.63 -14.95 2.96
CA CYS A 98 -7.03 -14.57 2.76
C CYS A 98 -7.34 -14.66 1.26
N LEU A 99 -7.69 -15.88 0.82
CA LEU A 99 -8.10 -16.18 -0.57
C LEU A 99 -9.51 -15.69 -0.90
N ARG A 100 -10.17 -15.02 0.04
CA ARG A 100 -11.47 -14.40 -0.20
C ARG A 100 -11.62 -13.15 0.66
N PRO A 101 -12.11 -12.04 0.10
CA PRO A 101 -12.55 -10.90 0.89
C PRO A 101 -13.47 -11.32 2.03
N GLY A 102 -13.30 -10.65 3.17
CA GLY A 102 -14.17 -10.79 4.33
C GLY A 102 -15.59 -10.26 4.05
N PRO A 103 -16.56 -10.55 4.93
CA PRO A 103 -17.97 -10.18 4.74
C PRO A 103 -18.20 -8.66 4.61
N ASP A 104 -17.30 -7.85 5.16
CA ASP A 104 -17.36 -6.39 5.10
C ASP A 104 -16.98 -5.78 3.74
N VAL A 105 -16.56 -6.59 2.75
CA VAL A 105 -16.14 -6.12 1.42
C VAL A 105 -17.21 -5.27 0.74
N PHE A 106 -18.48 -5.58 0.97
CA PHE A 106 -19.58 -4.80 0.39
C PHE A 106 -19.75 -3.44 1.07
N ARG A 107 -19.34 -3.30 2.35
CA ARG A 107 -19.49 -2.08 3.16
C ARG A 107 -18.31 -1.12 3.01
N THR A 108 -17.08 -1.65 3.02
CA THR A 108 -15.85 -0.84 3.10
C THR A 108 -14.87 -1.13 1.98
N GLY A 109 -15.14 -2.13 1.14
CA GLY A 109 -14.30 -2.48 0.00
C GLY A 109 -14.48 -1.53 -1.18
N ILE A 110 -13.73 -1.82 -2.24
CA ILE A 110 -13.86 -1.14 -3.53
C ILE A 110 -14.67 -2.00 -4.50
N ARG A 111 -15.39 -1.31 -5.37
CA ARG A 111 -16.15 -1.92 -6.46
C ARG A 111 -15.41 -1.72 -7.78
N LEU A 112 -14.99 -2.82 -8.40
CA LEU A 112 -14.42 -2.86 -9.74
C LEU A 112 -15.54 -3.26 -10.71
N TRP A 113 -16.06 -2.27 -11.45
CA TRP A 113 -17.21 -2.45 -12.35
C TRP A 113 -17.03 -1.64 -13.64
N ASP A 114 -17.41 -2.25 -14.76
CA ASP A 114 -17.26 -1.70 -16.11
C ASP A 114 -18.43 -0.81 -16.56
N GLY A 115 -19.46 -0.68 -15.72
CA GLY A 115 -20.66 0.11 -16.05
C GLY A 115 -21.71 -0.64 -16.87
N ARG A 116 -21.42 -1.87 -17.32
CA ARG A 116 -22.20 -2.58 -18.35
C ARG A 116 -22.79 -3.88 -17.84
N SER A 117 -22.20 -4.49 -16.81
CA SER A 117 -22.68 -5.75 -16.24
C SER A 117 -23.66 -5.57 -15.07
N SER A 118 -24.53 -6.56 -14.82
CA SER A 118 -25.29 -6.67 -13.57
C SER A 118 -24.45 -7.18 -12.39
N THR A 119 -23.19 -7.55 -12.65
CA THR A 119 -22.22 -8.04 -11.66
C THR A 119 -20.98 -7.15 -11.59
N ALA A 120 -20.38 -7.04 -10.41
CA ALA A 120 -19.11 -6.35 -10.16
C ALA A 120 -18.15 -7.26 -9.38
N TYR A 121 -16.86 -6.92 -9.43
CA TYR A 121 -15.84 -7.52 -8.58
C TYR A 121 -15.63 -6.63 -7.35
N TRP A 122 -15.74 -7.22 -6.18
CA TRP A 122 -15.59 -6.54 -4.89
C TRP A 122 -14.28 -6.96 -4.23
N ASP A 123 -13.50 -5.98 -3.80
CA ASP A 123 -12.15 -6.18 -3.25
C ASP A 123 -12.00 -5.42 -1.92
N ASN A 124 -11.30 -6.03 -0.97
CA ASN A 124 -10.96 -5.37 0.29
C ASN A 124 -9.73 -4.49 0.08
N CYS A 125 -9.84 -3.20 0.38
CA CYS A 125 -8.69 -2.29 0.34
C CYS A 125 -8.35 -1.77 1.74
N LEU A 126 -7.10 -1.36 1.93
CA LEU A 126 -6.71 -0.54 3.07
C LEU A 126 -7.38 0.83 2.97
N THR A 127 -7.79 1.39 4.11
CA THR A 127 -8.25 2.78 4.19
C THR A 127 -7.05 3.72 4.14
N MET A 128 -7.29 5.01 3.88
CA MET A 128 -6.21 6.01 3.87
C MET A 128 -5.53 6.11 5.24
N ASP A 129 -6.28 5.95 6.31
CA ASP A 129 -5.83 6.00 7.69
C ASP A 129 -4.92 4.83 8.04
N GLU A 130 -5.25 3.63 7.55
CA GLU A 130 -4.38 2.46 7.69
C GLU A 130 -3.11 2.60 6.86
N ILE A 131 -3.20 3.15 5.65
CA ILE A 131 -2.01 3.50 4.84
C ILE A 131 -1.14 4.52 5.59
N ASN A 132 -1.76 5.51 6.23
CA ASN A 132 -1.06 6.51 7.04
C ASN A 132 -0.33 5.88 8.24
N LEU A 133 -0.98 4.94 8.94
CA LEU A 133 -0.33 4.15 9.99
C LEU A 133 0.83 3.35 9.43
N ILE A 134 0.62 2.58 8.36
CA ILE A 134 1.66 1.72 7.78
C ILE A 134 2.87 2.55 7.37
N CYS A 135 2.67 3.67 6.69
CA CYS A 135 3.75 4.55 6.26
C CYS A 135 4.37 5.39 7.40
N GLY A 136 3.80 5.34 8.60
CA GLY A 136 4.27 6.09 9.77
C GLY A 136 4.13 7.60 9.59
N VAL A 137 2.92 8.06 9.24
CA VAL A 137 2.60 9.47 8.97
C VAL A 137 2.32 10.22 10.27
N TYR A 138 2.91 11.40 10.43
CA TYR A 138 2.53 12.41 11.41
C TYR A 138 1.84 13.57 10.71
N GLU A 139 0.92 14.22 11.42
CA GLU A 139 0.36 15.50 10.99
C GLU A 139 1.06 16.65 11.71
N ILE A 140 1.63 17.57 10.94
CA ILE A 140 2.31 18.77 11.45
C ILE A 140 1.39 19.96 11.28
N GLY A 141 0.95 20.58 12.38
CA GLY A 141 0.23 21.84 12.28
C GLY A 141 1.14 23.02 12.02
N THR A 142 0.65 23.97 11.24
CA THR A 142 1.30 25.28 11.10
C THR A 142 1.04 26.15 12.33
N VAL A 143 1.98 27.05 12.65
CA VAL A 143 1.84 28.01 13.77
C VAL A 143 0.65 28.97 13.56
N THR A 144 0.27 29.22 12.31
CA THR A 144 -0.77 30.20 11.95
C THR A 144 -2.19 29.62 11.87
N ASP A 145 -2.36 28.33 11.58
CA ASP A 145 -3.68 27.71 11.51
C ASP A 145 -3.61 26.20 11.78
N VAL A 146 -4.35 25.73 12.80
CA VAL A 146 -4.47 24.31 13.16
C VAL A 146 -5.17 23.51 12.06
N LYS A 147 -5.93 24.16 11.17
CA LYS A 147 -6.59 23.52 10.02
C LYS A 147 -5.66 23.31 8.83
N GLN A 148 -4.53 24.00 8.77
CA GLN A 148 -3.50 23.76 7.76
C GLN A 148 -2.44 22.82 8.33
N THR A 149 -2.55 21.54 7.98
CA THR A 149 -1.59 20.51 8.38
C THR A 149 -0.76 20.02 7.21
N THR A 150 0.50 19.72 7.47
CA THR A 150 1.40 19.05 6.53
C THR A 150 1.69 17.65 7.03
N GLN A 151 1.60 16.67 6.14
CA GLN A 151 1.94 15.28 6.48
C GLN A 151 3.41 15.00 6.21
N ILE A 152 4.09 14.44 7.21
CA ILE A 152 5.47 13.93 7.11
C ILE A 152 5.48 12.46 7.52
N SER A 153 6.36 11.65 6.94
CA SER A 153 6.32 10.20 7.19
C SER A 153 7.68 9.51 7.23
N TRP A 154 7.71 8.37 7.92
CA TRP A 154 8.86 7.46 7.96
C TRP A 154 9.10 6.80 6.60
N TRP A 155 8.03 6.39 5.91
CA TRP A 155 8.08 5.73 4.61
C TRP A 155 7.20 6.46 3.58
N PRO A 156 7.50 6.37 2.28
CA PRO A 156 6.68 7.01 1.27
C PRO A 156 5.30 6.35 1.21
N LYS A 157 4.28 7.16 0.92
CA LYS A 157 2.95 6.66 0.61
C LYS A 157 2.96 5.88 -0.73
N PRO A 158 2.06 4.90 -0.92
CA PRO A 158 1.99 4.09 -2.15
C PRO A 158 1.99 4.94 -3.41
N ALA A 159 1.13 5.97 -3.48
CA ALA A 159 1.04 6.87 -4.63
C ALA A 159 2.34 7.61 -4.99
N MET A 160 3.28 7.79 -4.04
CA MET A 160 4.60 8.37 -4.31
C MET A 160 5.61 7.31 -4.78
N PHE A 161 5.54 6.10 -4.19
CA PHE A 161 6.38 4.97 -4.57
C PHE A 161 6.01 4.43 -5.95
N GLU A 162 4.72 4.27 -6.23
CA GLU A 162 4.17 3.79 -7.50
C GLU A 162 4.60 4.64 -8.70
N LYS A 163 4.69 5.96 -8.51
CA LYS A 163 5.12 6.92 -9.54
C LYS A 163 6.65 7.02 -9.69
N SER A 164 7.39 6.31 -8.85
CA SER A 164 8.85 6.30 -8.86
C SER A 164 9.41 5.30 -9.86
N GLY A 165 10.70 5.44 -10.21
CA GLY A 165 11.39 4.45 -11.03
C GLY A 165 11.65 3.10 -10.35
N MET A 166 11.36 2.99 -9.04
CA MET A 166 11.46 1.72 -8.31
C MET A 166 10.23 0.83 -8.54
N ASN A 167 9.11 1.40 -8.95
CA ASN A 167 7.93 0.61 -9.27
C ASN A 167 8.06 -0.04 -10.65
N ILE A 168 8.48 -1.30 -10.65
CA ILE A 168 8.56 -2.15 -11.84
C ILE A 168 7.54 -3.30 -11.82
N GLY A 169 6.52 -3.19 -10.95
CA GLY A 169 5.48 -4.20 -10.75
C GLY A 169 5.80 -5.26 -9.69
N TRP A 170 7.01 -5.27 -9.14
CA TRP A 170 7.42 -6.16 -8.04
C TRP A 170 8.56 -5.53 -7.21
N TRP A 171 8.82 -6.09 -6.03
CA TRP A 171 9.84 -5.60 -5.10
C TRP A 171 11.24 -6.08 -5.51
N SER A 172 11.94 -5.22 -6.25
CA SER A 172 13.26 -5.54 -6.81
C SER A 172 14.41 -5.46 -5.79
N ALA A 173 15.58 -5.98 -6.17
CA ALA A 173 16.80 -5.85 -5.37
C ALA A 173 17.19 -4.38 -5.13
N ASP A 174 16.90 -3.48 -6.07
CA ASP A 174 17.13 -2.05 -5.90
C ASP A 174 16.15 -1.43 -4.89
N CYS A 175 14.88 -1.89 -4.88
CA CYS A 175 13.91 -1.51 -3.85
C CYS A 175 14.42 -1.92 -2.46
N GLU A 176 14.90 -3.16 -2.33
CA GLU A 176 15.44 -3.66 -1.06
C GLU A 176 16.68 -2.89 -0.61
N ARG A 177 17.63 -2.62 -1.52
CA ARG A 177 18.83 -1.82 -1.21
C ARG A 177 18.45 -0.42 -0.71
N TRP A 178 17.52 0.24 -1.41
CA TRP A 178 17.03 1.56 -1.00
C TRP A 178 16.33 1.52 0.37
N PHE A 179 15.48 0.52 0.60
CA PHE A 179 14.75 0.37 1.86
C PHE A 179 15.70 0.15 3.04
N LEU A 180 16.65 -0.78 2.90
CA LEU A 180 17.64 -1.07 3.94
C LEU A 180 18.55 0.12 4.22
N ALA A 181 19.00 0.83 3.18
CA ALA A 181 19.81 2.05 3.35
C ALA A 181 19.04 3.13 4.13
N ARG A 182 17.75 3.31 3.83
CA ARG A 182 16.90 4.22 4.60
C ARG A 182 16.71 3.74 6.04
N GLU A 183 16.43 2.47 6.25
CA GLU A 183 16.23 1.91 7.59
C GLU A 183 17.48 2.10 8.47
N ALA A 184 18.67 1.94 7.89
CA ALA A 184 19.94 2.22 8.57
C ALA A 184 20.03 3.68 9.02
N LEU A 185 19.71 4.64 8.15
CA LEU A 185 19.68 6.07 8.52
C LEU A 185 18.69 6.35 9.66
N ILE A 186 17.54 5.66 9.69
CA ILE A 186 16.58 5.80 10.79
C ILE A 186 17.16 5.27 12.10
N LYS A 187 17.76 4.07 12.06
CA LYS A 187 18.38 3.42 13.24
C LYS A 187 19.57 4.22 13.78
N GLU A 188 20.31 4.90 12.92
CA GLU A 188 21.41 5.81 13.28
C GLU A 188 20.94 7.20 13.74
N ASN A 189 19.63 7.45 13.81
CA ASN A 189 19.05 8.75 14.15
C ASN A 189 19.47 9.89 13.20
N ARG A 190 19.75 9.54 11.93
CA ARG A 190 20.16 10.46 10.85
C ARG A 190 19.07 10.72 9.83
N ALA A 191 17.99 9.94 9.85
CA ALA A 191 16.89 10.10 8.90
C ALA A 191 16.01 11.30 9.26
N LYS A 192 15.68 12.08 8.24
CA LYS A 192 14.61 13.07 8.28
C LYS A 192 13.30 12.42 7.83
N LEU A 193 12.19 12.82 8.44
CA LEU A 193 10.86 12.56 7.87
C LEU A 193 10.67 13.43 6.65
N TYR A 194 9.95 12.90 5.67
CA TYR A 194 9.72 13.60 4.42
C TYR A 194 8.25 13.86 4.21
N THR A 195 7.97 15.03 3.66
CA THR A 195 6.70 15.37 3.04
C THR A 195 6.51 14.59 1.74
N SER A 196 5.28 14.54 1.22
CA SER A 196 4.99 13.97 -0.11
C SER A 196 5.86 14.58 -1.23
N LYS A 197 6.19 15.88 -1.14
CA LYS A 197 7.02 16.57 -2.13
C LYS A 197 8.48 16.12 -2.05
N GLU A 198 9.03 16.04 -0.84
CA GLU A 198 10.40 15.55 -0.61
C GLU A 198 10.52 14.07 -1.03
N TRP A 199 9.51 13.26 -0.73
CA TRP A 199 9.45 11.88 -1.21
C TRP A 199 9.49 11.78 -2.73
N LYS A 200 8.62 12.52 -3.42
CA LYS A 200 8.60 12.55 -4.88
C LYS A 200 9.96 12.96 -5.48
N SER A 201 10.68 13.87 -4.82
CA SER A 201 12.01 14.29 -5.25
C SER A 201 13.08 13.22 -4.96
N GLY A 202 13.05 12.62 -3.77
CA GLY A 202 14.07 11.65 -3.33
C GLY A 202 13.94 10.27 -3.97
N LEU A 203 12.74 9.91 -4.45
CA LEU A 203 12.48 8.66 -5.17
C LEU A 203 12.59 8.82 -6.69
N ARG A 204 13.12 9.95 -7.17
CA ARG A 204 13.22 10.26 -8.59
C ARG A 204 14.37 9.47 -9.23
N PHE A 205 14.17 8.16 -9.40
CA PHE A 205 15.01 7.30 -10.23
C PHE A 205 14.63 7.46 -11.71
N PHE A 206 15.36 6.79 -12.61
CA PHE A 206 15.06 6.79 -14.04
C PHE A 206 13.55 6.57 -14.26
N THR A 207 12.90 7.42 -15.06
CA THR A 207 11.44 7.35 -15.30
C THR A 207 11.04 6.26 -16.29
N GLN A 208 12.03 5.62 -16.93
CA GLN A 208 11.85 4.58 -17.93
C GLN A 208 11.16 3.31 -17.39
N PRO A 209 11.53 2.77 -16.21
CA PRO A 209 10.90 1.55 -15.67
C PRO A 209 9.41 1.75 -15.33
N HIS A 210 9.01 2.92 -14.83
CA HIS A 210 7.59 3.27 -14.64
C HIS A 210 6.81 3.21 -15.96
N LYS A 211 7.39 3.71 -17.07
CA LYS A 211 6.74 3.64 -18.38
C LYS A 211 6.54 2.19 -18.84
N ILE A 212 7.50 1.31 -18.52
CA ILE A 212 7.40 -0.12 -18.80
C ILE A 212 6.26 -0.75 -17.98
N ALA A 213 6.18 -0.47 -16.68
CA ALA A 213 5.11 -0.96 -15.82
C ALA A 213 3.72 -0.56 -16.34
N VAL A 214 3.52 0.73 -16.65
CA VAL A 214 2.25 1.22 -17.23
C VAL A 214 1.95 0.59 -18.59
N SER A 215 2.97 0.39 -19.44
CA SER A 215 2.79 -0.26 -20.73
C SER A 215 2.42 -1.74 -20.57
N ASN A 216 3.00 -2.43 -19.59
CA ASN A 216 2.66 -3.82 -19.27
C ASN A 216 1.23 -3.93 -18.79
N GLU A 217 0.79 -3.07 -17.86
CA GLU A 217 -0.60 -3.03 -17.39
C GLU A 217 -1.58 -2.85 -18.55
N ARG A 218 -1.29 -1.92 -19.47
CA ARG A 218 -2.11 -1.69 -20.67
C ARG A 218 -2.20 -2.94 -21.55
N ILE A 219 -1.07 -3.58 -21.86
CA ILE A 219 -1.04 -4.79 -22.69
C ILE A 219 -1.76 -5.95 -22.00
N CYS A 220 -1.59 -6.11 -20.69
CA CYS A 220 -2.31 -7.10 -19.90
C CYS A 220 -3.82 -6.86 -19.93
N ALA A 221 -4.27 -5.62 -19.79
CA ALA A 221 -5.68 -5.26 -19.88
C ALA A 221 -6.25 -5.62 -21.27
N GLU A 222 -5.56 -5.23 -22.36
CA GLU A 222 -5.96 -5.58 -23.73
C GLU A 222 -6.01 -7.11 -23.96
N PHE A 223 -5.07 -7.86 -23.39
CA PHE A 223 -5.07 -9.32 -23.47
C PHE A 223 -6.26 -9.94 -22.73
N LEU A 224 -6.55 -9.45 -21.51
CA LEU A 224 -7.68 -9.90 -20.72
C LEU A 224 -9.00 -9.57 -21.41
N GLU A 225 -9.15 -8.39 -22.02
CA GLU A 225 -10.33 -8.04 -22.82
C GLU A 225 -10.52 -9.00 -23.99
N LYS A 226 -9.45 -9.33 -24.72
CA LYS A 226 -9.54 -10.29 -25.84
C LYS A 226 -9.90 -11.71 -25.39
N LYS A 227 -9.48 -12.12 -24.19
CA LYS A 227 -9.72 -13.46 -23.64
C LYS A 227 -11.06 -13.59 -22.91
N LEU A 228 -11.52 -12.53 -22.25
CA LEU A 228 -12.73 -12.51 -21.41
C LEU A 228 -13.94 -11.84 -22.08
N GLY A 229 -13.71 -10.95 -23.05
CA GLY A 229 -14.76 -10.28 -23.83
C GLY A 229 -15.28 -11.08 -25.03
N GLY A 230 -14.89 -12.36 -25.13
CA GLY A 230 -15.37 -13.31 -26.14
C GLY A 230 -16.46 -14.27 -25.62
N VAL A 231 -17.31 -13.82 -24.69
CA VAL A 231 -18.52 -14.54 -24.23
C VAL A 231 -19.73 -13.63 -24.37
#